data_AF-A0A6P0P455-F1
#
_entry.id   AF-A0A6P0P455-F1
#
_cell.length_a   1.000
_cell.length_b   1.000
_cell.length_c   1.000
_cell.angle_alpha   90.00
_cell.angle_beta   90.00
_cell.angle_gamma   90.00
#
_symmetry.space_group_name_H-M   'P 1'
#
loop_
_entity.id
_entity.type
_entity.pdbx_description
1 polymer ?
#
loop_
_entity_poly.entity_id
_entity_poly.type
_entity_poly.pdbx_seq_one_letter_code
_entity_poly.pdbx_strand_id
1 'polypeptide(L)' 'MLTNLESLDEVLKFYRSIMGIEAMFKDCKTGGYNLEGSRANTQRITNLILLVAIAYNA' A
#
# COMPACT_ATOMS: atom_id res chain seq x y z
N MET A 1 -15.95 13.31 -5.56
CA MET A 1 -14.82 13.32 -4.59
C MET A 1 -14.80 14.69 -3.96
N LEU A 2 -14.96 14.80 -2.64
CA LEU A 2 -14.83 16.08 -1.94
C LEU A 2 -13.35 16.30 -1.66
N THR A 3 -12.78 17.40 -2.15
CA THR A 3 -11.34 17.69 -2.11
C THR A 3 -11.12 19.19 -2.19
N ASN A 4 -9.98 19.65 -1.65
CA ASN A 4 -9.52 21.04 -1.72
C ASN A 4 -8.64 21.33 -2.95
N LEU A 5 -8.45 20.34 -3.84
CA LEU A 5 -7.75 20.53 -5.10
C LEU A 5 -8.62 21.31 -6.08
N GLU A 6 -8.05 22.33 -6.71
CA GLU A 6 -8.78 23.25 -7.60
C GLU A 6 -8.87 22.72 -9.04
N SER A 7 -7.94 21.87 -9.47
CA SER A 7 -7.87 21.33 -10.83
C SER A 7 -8.54 19.96 -10.94
N LEU A 8 -9.52 19.85 -11.85
CA LEU A 8 -10.17 18.57 -12.16
C LEU A 8 -9.15 17.51 -12.61
N ASP A 9 -8.18 17.88 -13.42
CA ASP A 9 -7.15 16.95 -13.92
C ASP A 9 -6.27 16.43 -12.78
N GLU A 10 -5.95 17.29 -11.82
CA GLU A 10 -5.18 16.91 -10.63
C GLU A 10 -5.99 15.96 -9.74
N VAL A 11 -7.27 16.26 -9.52
CA VAL A 11 -8.19 15.39 -8.77
C VAL A 11 -8.27 14.00 -9.41
N LEU A 12 -8.47 13.94 -10.74
CA LEU A 12 -8.56 12.67 -11.45
C LEU A 12 -7.24 11.89 -11.41
N LYS A 13 -6.10 12.58 -11.51
CA LYS A 13 -4.77 11.98 -11.40
C LYS A 13 -4.56 11.35 -10.02
N PHE A 14 -4.81 12.10 -8.94
CA PHE A 14 -4.67 11.58 -7.57
C PHE A 14 -5.65 10.47 -7.27
N TYR A 15 -6.90 10.60 -7.69
CA TYR A 15 -7.90 9.55 -7.46
C TYR A 15 -7.47 8.22 -8.08
N ARG A 16 -6.93 8.26 -9.31
CA ARG A 16 -6.42 7.06 -9.98
C ARG A 16 -5.20 6.47 -9.29
N SER A 17 -4.31 7.29 -8.73
CA SER A 17 -3.12 6.78 -8.04
C SER A 17 -3.43 6.05 -6.74
N ILE A 18 -4.59 6.29 -6.10
CA ILE A 18 -4.99 5.60 -4.87
C ILE A 18 -5.04 4.08 -5.08
N MET A 19 -5.44 3.61 -6.26
CA MET A 19 -5.51 2.18 -6.58
C MET A 19 -4.15 1.48 -6.49
N GLY A 20 -3.04 2.22 -6.58
CA GLY A 20 -1.69 1.65 -6.45
C GLY A 20 -1.43 0.99 -5.10
N ILE A 21 -2.08 1.46 -4.01
CA ILE A 21 -1.90 0.88 -2.67
C ILE A 21 -2.54 -0.52 -2.54
N GLU A 22 -3.56 -0.83 -3.35
CA GLU A 22 -4.23 -2.12 -3.30
C GLU A 22 -3.31 -3.26 -3.72
N ALA A 23 -2.40 -3.00 -4.66
CA ALA A 23 -1.38 -3.97 -5.06
C ALA A 23 -0.45 -4.31 -3.89
N MET A 24 0.04 -3.30 -3.18
CA MET A 24 0.87 -3.49 -1.98
C MET A 24 0.11 -4.29 -0.90
N PHE A 25 -1.17 -3.96 -0.64
CA PHE A 25 -1.98 -4.70 0.32
C PHE A 25 -2.22 -6.15 -0.10
N LYS A 26 -2.47 -6.40 -1.39
CA LYS A 26 -2.63 -7.76 -1.89
C LYS A 26 -1.35 -8.56 -1.71
N ASP A 27 -0.19 -8.00 -2.05
CA ASP A 27 1.10 -8.67 -1.92
C ASP A 27 1.45 -8.99 -0.47
N CYS A 28 1.18 -8.07 0.47
CA CYS A 28 1.43 -8.29 1.89
C CYS A 28 0.50 -9.33 2.51
N LYS A 29 -0.75 -9.49 2.04
CA LYS A 29 -1.71 -10.41 2.67
C LYS A 29 -1.54 -11.85 2.20
N THR A 30 -2.20 -12.19 1.09
CA THR A 30 -2.27 -13.53 0.51
C THR A 30 -1.63 -13.62 -0.88
N GLY A 31 -1.20 -12.49 -1.44
CA GLY A 31 -0.49 -12.38 -2.72
C GLY A 31 1.00 -12.74 -2.58
N GLY A 32 1.86 -11.99 -3.27
CA GLY A 32 3.28 -12.36 -3.46
C GLY A 32 4.05 -12.74 -2.19
N TYR A 33 3.88 -12.00 -1.09
CA TYR A 33 4.62 -12.24 0.16
C TYR A 33 3.88 -13.14 1.16
N ASN A 34 2.57 -13.34 0.97
CA ASN A 34 1.70 -14.18 1.80
C ASN A 34 1.95 -14.04 3.32
N LEU A 35 2.06 -12.81 3.85
CA LEU A 35 2.45 -12.58 5.25
C LEU A 35 1.40 -13.12 6.23
N GLU A 36 0.12 -13.16 5.84
CA GLU A 36 -0.97 -13.74 6.65
C GLU A 36 -0.84 -15.28 6.78
N GLY A 37 -0.29 -15.94 5.75
CA GLY A 37 0.05 -17.36 5.80
C GLY A 37 1.40 -17.65 6.45
N SER A 38 2.20 -16.62 6.74
CA SER A 38 3.49 -16.78 7.40
C SER A 38 3.30 -17.13 8.88
N ARG A 39 4.12 -18.03 9.41
CA ARG A 39 4.16 -18.35 10.86
C ARG A 39 5.06 -17.36 11.63
N ALA A 40 5.30 -16.18 11.08
CA ALA A 40 6.12 -15.17 11.71
C ALA A 40 5.35 -14.53 12.89
N ASN A 41 6.06 -14.18 13.95
CA ASN A 41 5.45 -13.45 15.06
C ASN A 41 5.11 -12.01 14.66
N THR A 42 4.25 -11.36 15.44
CA THR A 42 3.77 -9.99 15.19
C THR A 42 4.93 -9.01 14.99
N GLN A 43 5.99 -9.08 15.80
CA GLN A 43 7.14 -8.17 15.67
C GLN A 43 7.83 -8.29 14.31
N ARG A 44 8.04 -9.52 13.83
CA ARG A 44 8.66 -9.76 12.52
C ARG A 44 7.78 -9.28 11.38
N ILE A 45 6.47 -9.54 11.45
CA ILE A 45 5.50 -9.09 10.44
C ILE A 45 5.48 -7.55 10.38
N THR A 46 5.41 -6.89 11.54
CA THR A 46 5.42 -5.41 11.61
C THR A 46 6.70 -4.83 11.00
N ASN A 47 7.87 -5.40 11.31
CA ASN A 47 9.13 -4.93 10.74
C ASN A 47 9.19 -5.13 9.21
N LEU A 48 8.66 -6.25 8.69
CA LEU A 48 8.60 -6.51 7.26
C LEU A 48 7.65 -5.54 6.54
N ILE A 49 6.47 -5.29 7.09
CA ILE A 49 5.53 -4.31 6.51
C ILE A 49 6.17 -2.92 6.48
N LEU A 50 6.87 -2.52 7.54
CA LEU A 50 7.57 -1.24 7.58
C LEU A 50 8.67 -1.16 6.51
N LEU A 51 9.47 -2.23 6.37
CA LEU A 51 10.51 -2.30 5.35
C LEU A 51 9.94 -2.19 3.93
N VAL A 52 8.86 -2.92 3.63
CA VAL A 52 8.16 -2.85 2.34
C VAL A 52 7.62 -1.44 2.10
N ALA A 53 7.00 -0.82 3.12
CA ALA A 53 6.51 0.56 3.01
C ALA A 53 7.63 1.57 2.72
N ILE A 54 8.81 1.41 3.33
CA ILE A 54 9.97 2.26 3.05
C ILE A 54 10.47 2.03 1.62
N ALA A 55 10.60 0.76 1.19
CA ALA A 55 11.08 0.42 -0.15
C ALA A 55 10.17 0.90 -1.28
N TYR A 56 8.85 0.97 -1.03
CA TYR A 56 7.87 1.48 -1.99
C TYR A 56 7.83 3.02 -2.10
N ASN A 57 8.38 3.73 -1.10
CA ASN A 57 8.44 5.19 -1.07
C ASN A 57 9.85 5.75 -1.35
N ALA A 58 10.83 4.86 -1.60
CA ALA A 58 12.21 5.20 -1.99
C ALA A 58 12.33 5.34 -3.51
#